data_AF-A0A1B8FWH9-F1
#
_entry.id   AF-A0A1B8FWH9-F1
#
_cell.length_a   1.000
_cell.length_b   1.000
_cell.length_c   1.000
_cell.angle_alpha   90.00
_cell.angle_beta   90.00
_cell.angle_gamma   90.00
#
_symmetry.space_group_name_H-M   'P 1'
#
loop_
_entity.id
_entity.type
_entity.pdbx_description
1 polymer ?
#
loop_
_entity_poly.entity_id
_entity_poly.type
_entity_poly.pdbx_seq_one_letter_code
_entity_poly.pdbx_strand_id
1 'polypeptide(L)'
;MPDSLPLLKKSITLDEALKEDDNILQELSYPEKRLDFFFYLFQNRAEIETIVAFHLGVSKHFCKVAADFKEWVHGSFNACIPVYIDSLAKTVKKVFIRFPLPYKVGESQYPGNAVEKLRSEVATYIWMQINCPSIPIPCLRGFGFPGGQTSTAPQNAPLFARILSFFRRRALALFGFPVPCQYTALKKYIDRLLG
;
A
#
# COMPACT_ATOMS: atom_id res chain seq x y z
N MET A 1 16.84 -38.83 -3.76
CA MET A 1 17.04 -37.40 -4.08
C MET A 1 17.39 -36.71 -2.78
N PRO A 2 18.32 -35.74 -2.75
CA PRO A 2 18.63 -35.02 -1.51
C PRO A 2 17.39 -34.29 -1.00
N ASP A 3 17.21 -34.26 0.32
CA ASP A 3 16.09 -33.58 0.96
C ASP A 3 16.18 -32.07 0.70
N SER A 4 15.11 -31.50 0.15
CA SER A 4 15.03 -30.08 -0.21
C SER A 4 13.89 -29.39 0.55
N LEU A 5 14.13 -28.16 1.02
CA LEU A 5 13.14 -27.36 1.74
C LEU A 5 12.56 -26.27 0.84
N PRO A 6 11.27 -25.91 1.00
CA PRO A 6 10.62 -24.91 0.16
C PRO A 6 10.98 -23.48 0.57
N LEU A 7 11.35 -22.65 -0.40
CA LEU A 7 11.38 -21.18 -0.31
C LEU A 7 10.21 -20.60 -1.10
N LEU A 8 10.10 -19.26 -1.16
CA LEU A 8 8.98 -18.59 -1.86
C LEU A 8 8.92 -18.85 -3.38
N LYS A 9 10.08 -19.09 -4.02
CA LYS A 9 10.20 -19.19 -5.49
C LYS A 9 10.82 -20.50 -5.97
N LYS A 10 11.55 -21.19 -5.10
CA LYS A 10 12.32 -22.40 -5.40
C LYS A 10 12.34 -23.31 -4.17
N SER A 11 12.74 -24.55 -4.33
CA SER A 11 13.25 -25.35 -3.22
C SER A 11 14.77 -25.19 -3.13
N ILE A 12 15.34 -25.50 -1.97
CA ILE A 12 16.79 -25.43 -1.73
C ILE A 12 17.26 -26.65 -0.94
N THR A 13 18.41 -27.20 -1.32
CA THR A 13 19.13 -28.25 -0.57
C THR A 13 20.15 -27.64 0.39
N LEU A 14 20.67 -28.42 1.34
CA LEU A 14 21.69 -27.93 2.27
C LEU A 14 22.98 -27.47 1.54
N ASP A 15 23.45 -28.24 0.56
CA ASP A 15 24.67 -27.92 -0.20
C ASP A 15 24.54 -26.64 -1.04
N GLU A 16 23.33 -26.33 -1.51
CA GLU A 16 23.03 -25.06 -2.16
C GLU A 16 22.95 -23.93 -1.14
N ALA A 17 22.27 -24.14 -0.01
CA ALA A 17 22.13 -23.15 1.04
C ALA A 17 23.48 -22.70 1.62
N LEU A 18 24.45 -23.60 1.74
CA LEU A 18 25.81 -23.28 2.21
C LEU A 18 26.63 -22.43 1.21
N LYS A 19 26.16 -22.29 -0.03
CA LYS A 19 26.81 -21.49 -1.09
C LYS A 19 26.11 -20.17 -1.37
N GLU A 20 24.94 -19.94 -0.77
CA GLU A 20 24.17 -18.70 -0.93
C GLU A 20 24.62 -17.68 0.13
N ASP A 21 24.75 -16.42 -0.27
CA ASP A 21 25.08 -15.31 0.65
C ASP A 21 23.84 -14.83 1.45
N ASP A 22 22.64 -15.24 1.02
CA ASP A 22 21.38 -14.87 1.64
C ASP A 22 21.14 -15.61 2.97
N ASN A 23 20.36 -15.00 3.87
CA ASN A 23 19.92 -15.67 5.09
C ASN A 23 18.83 -16.71 4.80
N ILE A 24 19.25 -17.91 4.40
CA ILE A 24 18.35 -19.02 4.03
C ILE A 24 17.44 -19.42 5.19
N LEU A 25 17.90 -19.35 6.44
CA LEU A 25 17.06 -19.64 7.61
C LEU A 25 15.87 -18.68 7.71
N GLN A 26 16.09 -17.41 7.41
CA GLN A 26 15.01 -16.43 7.35
C GLN A 26 14.09 -16.72 6.16
N GLU A 27 14.65 -17.06 4.99
CA GLU A 27 13.90 -17.35 3.77
C GLU A 27 12.96 -18.56 3.92
N LEU A 28 13.39 -19.59 4.66
CA LEU A 28 12.59 -20.76 4.97
C LEU A 28 11.33 -20.44 5.78
N SER A 29 11.32 -19.33 6.52
CA SER A 29 10.14 -18.87 7.26
C SER A 29 9.11 -18.12 6.40
N TYR A 30 9.48 -17.69 5.19
CA TYR A 30 8.62 -16.84 4.37
C TYR A 30 7.40 -17.54 3.77
N PRO A 31 7.43 -18.80 3.34
CA PRO A 31 6.25 -19.47 2.79
C PRO A 31 5.05 -19.46 3.75
N GLU A 32 5.27 -19.85 5.01
CA GLU A 32 4.23 -19.86 6.04
C GLU A 32 3.72 -18.45 6.35
N LYS A 33 4.64 -17.52 6.66
CA LYS A 33 4.29 -16.12 6.95
C LYS A 33 3.55 -15.43 5.80
N ARG A 34 3.85 -15.82 4.57
CA ARG A 34 3.15 -15.35 3.39
C ARG A 34 1.72 -15.87 3.36
N LEU A 35 1.52 -17.17 3.59
CA LEU A 35 0.17 -17.75 3.63
C LEU A 35 -0.68 -17.06 4.70
N ASP A 36 -0.14 -16.91 5.92
CA ASP A 36 -0.82 -16.22 7.01
C ASP A 36 -1.24 -14.79 6.64
N PHE A 37 -0.30 -14.03 6.05
CA PHE A 37 -0.56 -12.64 5.68
C PHE A 37 -1.60 -12.52 4.56
N PHE A 38 -1.53 -13.35 3.53
CA PHE A 38 -2.51 -13.34 2.44
C PHE A 38 -3.89 -13.80 2.91
N PHE A 39 -3.94 -14.78 3.82
CA PHE A 39 -5.18 -15.22 4.44
C PHE A 39 -5.80 -14.10 5.29
N TYR A 40 -5.00 -13.40 6.09
CA TYR A 40 -5.44 -12.22 6.84
C TYR A 40 -6.03 -11.14 5.93
N LEU A 41 -5.36 -10.81 4.82
CA LEU A 41 -5.86 -9.82 3.86
C LEU A 41 -7.19 -10.27 3.21
N PHE A 42 -7.35 -11.56 2.95
CA PHE A 42 -8.57 -12.12 2.37
C PHE A 42 -9.76 -12.09 3.34
N GLN A 43 -9.52 -12.40 4.62
CA GLN A 43 -10.53 -12.27 5.67
C GLN A 43 -10.98 -10.81 5.81
N ASN A 44 -10.06 -9.86 5.64
CA ASN A 44 -10.31 -8.41 5.76
C ASN A 44 -10.64 -7.70 4.44
N ARG A 45 -10.99 -8.43 3.37
CA ARG A 45 -11.29 -7.83 2.05
C ARG A 45 -12.41 -6.78 2.09
N ALA A 46 -13.40 -6.94 2.97
CA ALA A 46 -14.49 -5.98 3.12
C ALA A 46 -14.00 -4.63 3.66
N GLU A 47 -12.92 -4.62 4.45
CA GLU A 47 -12.27 -3.40 4.90
C GLU A 47 -11.46 -2.76 3.77
N ILE A 48 -10.73 -3.57 2.99
CA ILE A 48 -10.03 -3.11 1.79
C ILE A 48 -10.99 -2.39 0.83
N GLU A 49 -12.15 -2.99 0.55
CA GLU A 49 -13.21 -2.35 -0.26
C GLU A 49 -13.65 -1.01 0.32
N THR A 50 -13.79 -0.93 1.65
CA THR A 50 -14.20 0.28 2.35
C THR A 50 -13.13 1.38 2.27
N ILE A 51 -11.84 1.02 2.40
CA ILE A 51 -10.70 1.94 2.25
C ILE A 51 -10.64 2.47 0.81
N VAL A 52 -10.76 1.60 -0.18
CA VAL A 52 -10.72 1.99 -1.60
C VAL A 52 -11.91 2.87 -1.95
N ALA A 53 -13.13 2.50 -1.53
CA ALA A 53 -14.33 3.28 -1.74
C ALA A 53 -14.20 4.71 -1.18
N PHE A 54 -13.65 4.82 0.04
CA PHE A 54 -13.37 6.09 0.68
C PHE A 54 -12.40 6.96 -0.14
N HIS A 55 -11.25 6.42 -0.56
CA HIS A 55 -10.28 7.18 -1.35
C HIS A 55 -10.77 7.56 -2.75
N LEU A 56 -11.71 6.81 -3.32
CA LEU A 56 -12.30 7.09 -4.64
C LEU A 56 -13.56 7.97 -4.56
N GLY A 57 -14.13 8.18 -3.37
CA GLY A 57 -15.37 8.90 -3.17
C GLY A 57 -16.56 8.19 -3.83
N VAL A 58 -16.62 6.86 -3.73
CA VAL A 58 -17.72 6.03 -4.26
C VAL A 58 -18.33 5.20 -3.13
N SER A 59 -19.54 4.67 -3.36
CA SER A 59 -20.12 3.70 -2.43
C SER A 59 -19.32 2.39 -2.41
N LYS A 60 -19.20 1.79 -1.23
CA LYS A 60 -18.57 0.49 -1.02
C LYS A 60 -19.17 -0.60 -1.93
N HIS A 61 -20.47 -0.53 -2.23
CA HIS A 61 -21.15 -1.51 -3.08
C HIS A 61 -20.52 -1.63 -4.48
N PHE A 62 -19.90 -0.56 -4.98
CA PHE A 62 -19.23 -0.53 -6.27
C PHE A 62 -17.78 -1.00 -6.22
N CYS A 63 -17.21 -1.26 -5.04
CA CYS A 63 -15.83 -1.71 -4.89
C CYS A 63 -15.80 -3.20 -4.56
N LYS A 64 -15.10 -3.99 -5.37
CA LYS A 64 -14.95 -5.43 -5.17
C LYS A 64 -13.49 -5.85 -5.26
N VAL A 65 -12.97 -6.40 -4.17
CA VAL A 65 -11.65 -7.04 -4.17
C VAL A 65 -11.69 -8.26 -5.09
N ALA A 66 -10.63 -8.50 -5.86
CA ALA A 66 -10.50 -9.68 -6.71
C ALA A 66 -10.73 -10.96 -5.89
N ALA A 67 -11.68 -11.79 -6.31
CA ALA A 67 -12.08 -12.99 -5.58
C ALA A 67 -11.05 -14.13 -5.73
N ASP A 68 -10.37 -14.21 -6.88
CA ASP A 68 -9.34 -15.20 -7.13
C ASP A 68 -7.99 -14.72 -6.58
N PHE A 69 -7.39 -15.51 -5.70
CA PHE A 69 -6.04 -15.28 -5.17
C PHE A 69 -4.97 -15.25 -6.27
N LYS A 70 -5.20 -15.89 -7.43
CA LYS A 70 -4.27 -15.83 -8.57
C LYS A 70 -4.13 -14.42 -9.14
N GLU A 71 -5.13 -13.57 -8.95
CA GLU A 71 -5.06 -12.17 -9.37
C GLU A 71 -4.27 -11.29 -8.39
N TRP A 72 -3.98 -11.80 -7.18
CA TRP A 72 -3.26 -11.06 -6.17
C TRP A 72 -1.77 -11.15 -6.47
N VAL A 73 -1.23 -10.04 -6.95
CA VAL A 73 0.17 -9.96 -7.36
C VAL A 73 1.02 -9.65 -6.14
N HIS A 74 2.23 -10.20 -6.07
CA HIS A 74 3.21 -9.77 -5.08
C HIS A 74 4.56 -9.56 -5.76
N GLY A 75 5.25 -8.50 -5.33
CA GLY A 75 6.66 -8.32 -5.61
C GLY A 75 7.52 -8.89 -4.49
N SER A 76 8.77 -8.45 -4.42
CA SER A 76 9.69 -8.83 -3.36
C SER A 76 9.30 -8.26 -1.99
N PHE A 77 8.71 -7.06 -1.96
CA PHE A 77 8.43 -6.32 -0.72
C PHE A 77 6.99 -5.82 -0.58
N ASN A 78 6.14 -6.05 -1.58
CA ASN A 78 4.77 -5.54 -1.58
C ASN A 78 3.80 -6.61 -2.09
N ALA A 79 2.64 -6.73 -1.44
CA ALA A 79 1.44 -7.35 -2.01
C ALA A 79 0.60 -6.28 -2.71
N CYS A 80 0.06 -6.60 -3.88
CA CYS A 80 -0.76 -5.74 -4.70
C CYS A 80 -2.10 -6.43 -4.95
N ILE A 81 -3.14 -5.97 -4.26
CA ILE A 81 -4.48 -6.55 -4.35
C ILE A 81 -5.31 -5.72 -5.33
N PRO A 82 -5.83 -6.32 -6.41
CA PRO A 82 -6.71 -5.62 -7.32
C PRO A 82 -8.09 -5.40 -6.70
N VAL A 83 -8.65 -4.21 -6.92
CA VAL A 83 -10.02 -3.84 -6.57
C VAL A 83 -10.71 -3.29 -7.81
N TYR A 84 -11.78 -3.97 -8.20
CA TYR A 84 -12.63 -3.64 -9.32
C TYR A 84 -13.69 -2.62 -8.89
N ILE A 85 -13.90 -1.62 -9.74
CA ILE A 85 -14.80 -0.49 -9.50
C ILE A 85 -15.93 -0.53 -10.53
N ASP A 86 -17.09 -1.00 -10.10
CA ASP A 86 -18.29 -1.07 -10.93
C ASP A 86 -19.17 0.16 -10.72
N SER A 87 -18.62 1.35 -11.00
CA SER A 87 -19.38 2.60 -10.95
C SER A 87 -19.50 3.20 -12.34
N LEU A 88 -20.72 3.57 -12.73
CA LEU A 88 -20.98 4.34 -13.94
C LEU A 88 -20.42 5.77 -13.84
N ALA A 89 -20.29 6.30 -12.62
CA ALA A 89 -19.81 7.66 -12.37
C ALA A 89 -18.28 7.82 -12.43
N LYS A 90 -17.52 6.71 -12.52
CA LYS A 90 -16.06 6.74 -12.57
C LYS A 90 -15.54 6.05 -13.82
N THR A 91 -14.56 6.68 -14.46
CA THR A 91 -13.81 6.10 -15.60
C THR A 91 -12.82 5.03 -15.15
N VAL A 92 -12.37 5.09 -13.90
CA VAL A 92 -11.46 4.10 -13.31
C VAL A 92 -12.24 2.82 -13.00
N LYS A 93 -11.91 1.72 -13.67
CA LYS A 93 -12.55 0.41 -13.48
C LYS A 93 -11.76 -0.56 -12.59
N LYS A 94 -10.47 -0.28 -12.36
CA LYS A 94 -9.58 -1.11 -11.56
C LYS A 94 -8.53 -0.25 -10.87
N VAL A 95 -8.30 -0.52 -9.59
CA VAL A 95 -7.19 0.04 -8.81
C VAL A 95 -6.45 -1.09 -8.09
N PHE A 96 -5.24 -0.79 -7.63
CA PHE A 96 -4.49 -1.70 -6.78
C PHE A 96 -4.29 -1.04 -5.42
N ILE A 97 -4.61 -1.78 -4.35
CA ILE A 97 -4.13 -1.45 -3.02
C ILE A 97 -2.82 -2.19 -2.79
N ARG A 98 -1.83 -1.50 -2.22
CA ARG A 98 -0.49 -2.04 -2.00
C ARG A 98 -0.22 -2.13 -0.51
N PHE A 99 0.24 -3.29 -0.06
CA PHE A 99 0.64 -3.53 1.32
C PHE A 99 2.11 -3.93 1.37
N PRO A 100 2.93 -3.34 2.25
CA PRO A 100 4.27 -3.86 2.49
C PRO A 100 4.17 -5.30 3.04
N LEU A 101 5.13 -6.15 2.69
CA LEU A 101 5.22 -7.52 3.20
C LEU A 101 5.94 -7.52 4.55
N PRO A 102 5.23 -7.66 5.70
CA PRO A 102 5.82 -7.46 7.03
C PRO A 102 6.99 -8.42 7.30
N TYR A 103 6.88 -9.66 6.83
CA TYR A 103 7.91 -10.69 6.99
C TYR A 103 9.19 -10.42 6.16
N LYS A 104 9.10 -9.63 5.08
CA LYS A 104 10.27 -9.25 4.25
C LYS A 104 10.94 -7.95 4.72
N VAL A 105 10.22 -7.09 5.44
CA VAL A 105 10.77 -5.84 6.02
C VAL A 105 11.23 -6.00 7.46
N GLY A 106 11.08 -7.19 8.05
CA GLY A 106 11.50 -7.46 9.42
C GLY A 106 10.63 -6.75 10.46
N GLU A 107 9.35 -6.52 10.18
CA GLU A 107 8.43 -5.79 11.08
C GLU A 107 8.33 -6.44 12.47
N SER A 108 8.39 -7.79 12.53
CA SER A 108 8.34 -8.53 13.79
C SER A 108 9.57 -8.30 14.68
N GLN A 109 10.74 -8.06 14.09
CA GLN A 109 11.99 -7.83 14.82
C GLN A 109 12.18 -6.35 15.11
N TYR A 110 11.75 -5.49 14.19
CA TYR A 110 11.90 -4.04 14.25
C TYR A 110 10.57 -3.37 13.89
N PRO A 111 9.66 -3.21 14.88
CA PRO A 111 8.37 -2.57 14.66
C PRO A 111 8.52 -1.16 14.08
N GLY A 112 7.75 -0.86 13.05
CA GLY A 112 7.80 0.42 12.32
C GLY A 112 8.51 0.36 10.98
N ASN A 113 9.24 -0.72 10.65
CA ASN A 113 9.90 -0.87 9.35
C ASN A 113 8.91 -0.83 8.17
N ALA A 114 7.74 -1.43 8.32
CA ALA A 114 6.68 -1.39 7.31
C ALA A 114 6.15 0.04 7.11
N VAL A 115 6.03 0.81 8.19
CA VAL A 115 5.60 2.21 8.14
C VAL A 115 6.65 3.07 7.48
N GLU A 116 7.92 2.88 7.84
CA GLU A 116 9.03 3.65 7.28
C GLU A 116 9.21 3.38 5.78
N LYS A 117 9.11 2.11 5.39
CA LYS A 117 9.05 1.73 3.98
C LYS A 117 7.91 2.44 3.25
N LEU A 118 6.70 2.42 3.83
CA LEU A 118 5.53 3.05 3.22
C LEU A 118 5.70 4.57 3.07
N ARG A 119 6.26 5.24 4.09
CA ARG A 119 6.58 6.68 4.04
C ARG A 119 7.55 6.99 2.91
N SER A 120 8.61 6.20 2.79
CA SER A 120 9.62 6.36 1.74
C SER A 120 9.03 6.16 0.34
N GLU A 121 8.20 5.14 0.14
CA GLU A 121 7.52 4.92 -1.15
C GLU A 121 6.56 6.07 -1.48
N VAL A 122 5.74 6.51 -0.53
CA VAL A 122 4.79 7.62 -0.72
C VAL A 122 5.52 8.92 -1.05
N ALA A 123 6.58 9.24 -0.31
CA ALA A 123 7.41 10.43 -0.56
C ALA A 123 8.01 10.40 -1.98
N THR A 124 8.51 9.24 -2.40
CA THR A 124 9.05 9.03 -3.75
C THR A 124 7.98 9.25 -4.83
N TYR A 125 6.78 8.66 -4.67
CA TYR A 125 5.68 8.87 -5.62
C TYR A 125 5.31 10.34 -5.74
N ILE A 126 5.15 11.04 -4.61
CA ILE A 126 4.81 12.47 -4.59
C ILE A 126 5.91 13.30 -5.25
N TRP A 127 7.17 13.01 -4.93
CA TRP A 127 8.31 13.72 -5.50
C TRP A 127 8.37 13.54 -7.02
N MET A 128 8.19 12.32 -7.53
CA MET A 128 8.18 12.04 -8.96
C MET A 128 7.01 12.73 -9.67
N GLN A 129 5.81 12.77 -9.07
CA GLN A 129 4.66 13.48 -9.65
C GLN A 129 4.91 14.99 -9.80
N ILE A 130 5.69 15.58 -8.89
CA ILE A 130 6.00 17.02 -8.89
C ILE A 130 7.15 17.33 -9.86
N ASN A 131 8.23 16.53 -9.81
CA ASN A 131 9.48 16.85 -10.48
C ASN A 131 9.66 16.17 -11.85
N CYS A 132 8.92 15.08 -12.10
CA CYS A 132 9.04 14.28 -13.32
C CYS A 132 7.68 14.06 -14.00
N PRO A 133 6.90 15.11 -14.32
CA PRO A 133 5.53 14.97 -14.83
C PRO A 133 5.45 14.30 -16.22
N SER A 134 6.54 14.29 -16.99
CA SER A 134 6.63 13.62 -18.29
C SER A 134 6.84 12.10 -18.18
N ILE A 135 7.27 11.59 -17.03
CA ILE A 135 7.49 10.16 -16.82
C ILE A 135 6.15 9.51 -16.44
N PRO A 136 5.65 8.55 -17.24
CA PRO A 136 4.41 7.87 -16.91
C PRO A 136 4.62 6.98 -15.67
N ILE A 137 3.99 7.36 -14.56
CA ILE A 137 3.96 6.57 -13.33
C ILE A 137 2.52 6.28 -12.91
N PRO A 138 2.27 5.17 -12.16
CA PRO A 138 0.94 4.90 -11.63
C PRO A 138 0.41 6.06 -10.76
N CYS A 139 -0.86 6.42 -10.98
CA CYS A 139 -1.51 7.47 -10.20
C CYS A 139 -1.75 7.03 -8.75
N LEU A 140 -1.05 7.65 -7.79
CA LEU A 140 -1.30 7.45 -6.37
C LEU A 140 -2.64 8.08 -5.96
N ARG A 141 -3.67 7.24 -5.72
CA ARG A 141 -5.04 7.70 -5.38
C ARG A 141 -5.20 8.10 -3.91
N GLY A 142 -4.36 7.55 -3.04
CA GLY A 142 -4.35 7.80 -1.61
C GLY A 142 -3.39 6.84 -0.93
N PHE A 143 -3.15 7.09 0.35
CA PHE A 143 -2.32 6.25 1.22
C PHE A 143 -2.82 6.36 2.66
N GLY A 144 -2.47 5.38 3.49
CA GLY A 144 -2.84 5.35 4.90
C GLY A 144 -1.73 4.77 5.75
N PHE A 145 -1.64 5.22 7.00
CA PHE A 145 -0.70 4.73 7.99
C PHE A 145 -1.45 4.04 9.14
N PRO A 146 -0.77 3.20 9.94
CA PRO A 146 -1.32 2.70 11.19
C PRO A 146 -1.83 3.86 12.07
N GLY A 147 -2.93 3.65 12.79
CA GLY A 147 -3.59 4.69 13.60
C GLY A 147 -4.64 5.52 12.86
N GLY A 148 -5.09 5.09 11.68
CA GLY A 148 -6.26 5.68 10.99
C GLY A 148 -5.99 6.99 10.26
N GLN A 149 -4.73 7.42 10.18
CA GLN A 149 -4.34 8.57 9.37
C GLN A 149 -4.36 8.18 7.89
N THR A 150 -5.28 8.74 7.12
CA THR A 150 -5.38 8.51 5.68
C THR A 150 -5.20 9.82 4.92
N SER A 151 -4.65 9.76 3.72
CA SER A 151 -4.50 10.92 2.85
C SER A 151 -5.01 10.59 1.47
N THR A 152 -5.90 11.44 0.93
CA THR A 152 -6.55 11.23 -0.35
C THR A 152 -6.01 12.20 -1.39
N ALA A 153 -5.92 11.74 -2.64
CA ALA A 153 -5.49 12.59 -3.75
C ALA A 153 -6.41 13.82 -3.91
N PRO A 154 -5.86 15.00 -4.28
CA PRO A 154 -6.63 16.24 -4.40
C PRO A 154 -7.90 16.10 -5.24
N GLN A 155 -7.85 15.34 -6.34
CA GLN A 155 -9.00 15.17 -7.24
C GLN A 155 -10.21 14.48 -6.59
N ASN A 156 -10.01 13.73 -5.51
CA ASN A 156 -11.05 13.01 -4.79
C ASN A 156 -11.40 13.69 -3.45
N ALA A 157 -10.75 14.79 -3.09
CA ALA A 157 -11.06 15.55 -1.87
C ALA A 157 -12.25 16.51 -2.08
N PRO A 158 -13.02 16.83 -1.02
CA PRO A 158 -14.09 17.83 -1.10
C PRO A 158 -13.58 19.17 -1.65
N LEU A 159 -14.40 19.85 -2.45
CA LEU A 159 -14.06 21.11 -3.12
C LEU A 159 -13.53 22.18 -2.14
N PHE A 160 -14.21 22.33 -1.00
CA PHE A 160 -13.77 23.25 0.05
C PHE A 160 -12.38 22.92 0.60
N ALA A 161 -12.10 21.64 0.87
CA ALA A 161 -10.80 21.20 1.36
C ALA A 161 -9.68 21.46 0.32
N ARG A 162 -9.98 21.28 -0.98
CA ARG A 162 -9.05 21.59 -2.07
C ARG A 162 -8.70 23.07 -2.13
N ILE A 163 -9.72 23.93 -2.03
CA ILE A 163 -9.57 25.40 -2.05
C ILE A 163 -8.74 25.85 -0.85
N LEU A 164 -9.11 25.42 0.35
CA LEU A 164 -8.39 25.76 1.58
C LEU A 164 -6.92 25.31 1.54
N SER A 165 -6.69 24.07 1.08
CA SER A 165 -5.35 23.51 0.90
C SER A 165 -4.51 24.30 -0.11
N PHE A 166 -5.13 24.76 -1.21
CA PHE A 166 -4.46 25.62 -2.19
C PHE A 166 -4.01 26.95 -1.60
N PHE A 167 -4.92 27.67 -0.91
CA PHE A 167 -4.58 28.94 -0.27
C PHE A 167 -3.52 28.79 0.82
N ARG A 168 -3.63 27.76 1.67
CA ARG A 168 -2.64 27.46 2.71
C ARG A 168 -1.25 27.24 2.11
N ARG A 169 -1.13 26.44 1.05
CA ARG A 169 0.16 26.19 0.39
C ARG A 169 0.73 27.46 -0.23
N ARG A 170 -0.10 28.29 -0.88
CA ARG A 170 0.33 29.56 -1.47
C ARG A 170 0.83 30.54 -0.41
N ALA A 171 0.12 30.67 0.70
CA ALA A 171 0.55 31.50 1.82
C ALA A 171 1.88 31.01 2.41
N LEU A 172 2.00 29.71 2.73
CA LEU A 172 3.24 29.15 3.29
C LEU A 172 4.44 29.33 2.36
N ALA A 173 4.26 29.12 1.05
CA ALA A 173 5.30 29.36 0.06
C ALA A 173 5.72 30.84 0.02
N LEU A 174 4.76 31.76 0.12
CA LEU A 174 5.02 33.21 0.12
C LEU A 174 5.80 33.67 1.36
N PHE A 175 5.60 33.00 2.51
CA PHE A 175 6.31 33.26 3.76
C PHE A 175 7.58 32.39 3.94
N GLY A 176 7.99 31.62 2.94
CA GLY A 176 9.21 30.80 3.00
C GLY A 176 9.14 29.58 3.93
N PHE A 177 7.94 29.17 4.36
CA PHE A 177 7.74 27.99 5.19
C PHE A 177 7.69 26.69 4.37
N PRO A 178 8.01 25.52 4.97
CA PRO A 178 7.82 24.22 4.34
C PRO A 178 6.38 24.03 3.84
N VAL A 179 6.24 23.72 2.55
CA VAL A 179 4.93 23.55 1.91
C VAL A 179 4.44 22.12 2.12
N PRO A 180 3.23 21.91 2.69
CA PRO A 180 2.68 20.58 2.90
C PRO A 180 2.35 19.89 1.57
N CYS A 181 2.36 18.55 1.57
CA CYS A 181 2.07 17.76 0.38
C CYS A 181 0.67 18.06 -0.19
N GLN A 182 0.46 17.75 -1.47
CA GLN A 182 -0.81 18.05 -2.15
C GLN A 182 -1.97 17.20 -1.63
N TYR A 183 -1.66 16.02 -1.08
CA TYR A 183 -2.65 15.09 -0.54
C TYR A 183 -3.30 15.67 0.72
N THR A 184 -4.62 15.52 0.81
CA THR A 184 -5.37 16.04 1.94
C THR A 184 -5.47 14.94 2.99
N ALA A 185 -4.91 15.22 4.17
CA ALA A 185 -5.09 14.34 5.32
C ALA A 185 -6.56 14.32 5.73
N LEU A 186 -7.14 13.13 5.77
CA LEU A 186 -8.46 12.85 6.28
C LEU A 186 -8.29 11.89 7.45
N LYS A 187 -8.71 12.32 8.64
CA LYS A 187 -8.80 11.40 9.77
C LYS A 187 -10.03 10.54 9.52
N LYS A 188 -9.82 9.25 9.28
CA LYS A 188 -10.93 8.30 9.32
C LYS A 188 -11.33 8.21 10.78
N TYR A 189 -12.59 8.51 11.09
CA TYR A 189 -13.19 8.12 12.38
C TYR A 189 -13.41 6.60 12.29
N ILE A 190 -12.31 5.84 12.32
CA ILE A 190 -12.34 4.39 12.57
C ILE A 190 -11.69 4.22 13.92
N ASP A 191 -12.50 4.44 14.96
CA ASP A 191 -12.18 3.93 16.28
C ASP A 191 -12.28 2.39 16.21
N ARG A 192 -11.27 1.73 16.78
CA ARG A 192 -11.03 0.27 16.85
C ARG A 192 -10.41 -0.32 15.58
N LEU A 193 -9.08 -0.44 15.57
CA LEU A 193 -8.36 -1.55 14.91
C LEU A 193 -6.84 -1.58 15.24
N LEU A 194 -6.44 -1.03 16.39
CA LEU A 194 -5.14 -1.32 17.01
C LEU A 194 -5.36 -1.49 18.51
N GLY A 195 -5.78 -2.69 18.88
CA GLY A 195 -5.82 -3.26 20.22
C GLY A 195 -5.61 -4.75 20.07
#